data_AF-A0A1U8G6T5-F1
#
_entry.id   AF-A0A1U8G6T5-F1
#
_cell.length_a   1.000
_cell.length_b   1.000
_cell.length_c   1.000
_cell.angle_alpha   90.00
_cell.angle_beta   90.00
_cell.angle_gamma   90.00
#
_symmetry.space_group_name_H-M   'P 1'
#
loop_
_entity.id
_entity.type
_entity.pdbx_description
1 polymer ?
#
loop_
_entity_poly.entity_id
_entity_poly.type
_entity_poly.pdbx_seq_one_letter_code
_entity_poly.pdbx_strand_id
1 'polypeptide(L)'
;MPSKCHPSFILPGFLKKKCVNPIQSTITASDGEYLMKISIGTPPVDAFVILDTGSDLTWIQCEPCVECFEQFTPIFNPKNSSSYKTVSCDTKLCQEIWSPCNNNTCNYEVTYADDSATLGELSVETFRFASTSGKYVSIPKIPFGCGHNNSVFSNTISGLIGLVTSALVTMRLSGPGVVSTSLIARQSYYFLTLESISIGNKILPFRSSKSSSNTQGNIFIDSGTLLTVFPNEFYSNLEKTLMASIHAARKQDPAEFFNVCYASKNDIINAPKIVAHFTNADVELSPVNVFTQVDEGLICLTMVPDEGTATFGNLAQANFLIGYDLAAKQVSFLPMDCTKH
;
A
#
# COMPACT_ATOMS: atom_id res chain seq x y z
N MET A 1 -38.19 -1.34 16.13
CA MET A 1 -37.84 0.03 15.71
C MET A 1 -36.66 -0.08 14.76
N PRO A 2 -36.78 0.33 13.49
CA PRO A 2 -35.92 -0.19 12.44
C PRO A 2 -34.53 0.47 12.46
N SER A 3 -33.52 -0.40 12.50
CA SER A 3 -32.10 -0.16 12.32
C SER A 3 -31.80 0.49 10.98
N LYS A 4 -31.31 1.73 10.99
CA LYS A 4 -30.77 2.42 9.82
C LYS A 4 -29.38 1.84 9.51
N CYS A 5 -29.26 1.07 8.43
CA CYS A 5 -27.96 0.80 7.81
C CYS A 5 -27.57 2.01 6.95
N HIS A 6 -26.37 2.55 7.17
CA HIS A 6 -25.73 3.55 6.30
C HIS A 6 -25.18 2.88 5.03
N PRO A 7 -25.20 3.56 3.87
CA PRO A 7 -25.21 2.90 2.56
C PRO A 7 -23.82 2.41 2.14
N SER A 8 -23.78 1.13 1.80
CA SER A 8 -22.65 0.40 1.23
C SER A 8 -22.85 0.14 -0.27
N PHE A 9 -21.75 -0.08 -0.98
CA PHE A 9 -21.59 -0.79 -2.27
C PHE A 9 -22.32 -0.23 -3.50
N ILE A 10 -21.57 0.40 -4.43
CA ILE A 10 -21.98 0.52 -5.84
C ILE A 10 -20.77 0.30 -6.76
N LEU A 11 -20.78 -0.81 -7.51
CA LEU A 11 -20.69 -0.79 -8.98
C LEU A 11 -21.46 -1.99 -9.56
N PRO A 12 -22.17 -1.82 -10.69
CA PRO A 12 -23.08 -2.82 -11.23
C PRO A 12 -22.31 -3.82 -12.10
N GLY A 13 -22.27 -5.08 -11.70
CA GLY A 13 -21.82 -6.14 -12.60
C GLY A 13 -21.48 -7.48 -11.96
N PHE A 14 -20.86 -7.51 -10.78
CA PHE A 14 -20.22 -8.74 -10.29
C PHE A 14 -20.75 -9.35 -8.99
N LEU A 15 -21.55 -8.63 -8.16
CA LEU A 15 -22.10 -9.20 -6.92
C LEU A 15 -23.54 -8.73 -6.67
N LYS A 16 -24.53 -9.55 -7.07
CA LYS A 16 -25.98 -9.31 -6.84
C LYS A 16 -26.45 -9.64 -5.41
N LYS A 17 -25.58 -9.77 -4.41
CA LYS A 17 -25.97 -10.07 -3.02
C LYS A 17 -25.47 -8.98 -2.09
N LYS A 18 -26.38 -8.43 -1.28
CA LYS A 18 -26.06 -7.58 -0.12
C LYS A 18 -24.86 -8.20 0.62
N CYS A 19 -23.79 -7.46 0.85
CA CYS A 19 -22.67 -7.95 1.67
C CYS A 19 -23.17 -8.11 3.11
N VAL A 20 -23.50 -9.34 3.48
CA VAL A 20 -24.06 -9.64 4.81
C VAL A 20 -22.98 -9.59 5.90
N ASN A 21 -21.68 -9.62 5.57
CA ASN A 21 -20.60 -9.34 6.51
C ASN A 21 -19.40 -8.74 5.74
N PRO A 22 -18.89 -7.54 6.08
CA PRO A 22 -17.70 -7.00 5.43
C PRO A 22 -16.47 -7.88 5.71
N ILE A 23 -15.60 -7.98 4.70
CA ILE A 23 -14.29 -8.61 4.81
C ILE A 23 -13.42 -7.75 5.71
N GLN A 24 -12.68 -8.40 6.60
CA GLN A 24 -11.74 -7.74 7.48
C GLN A 24 -10.58 -8.70 7.72
N SER A 25 -9.35 -8.22 7.62
CA SER A 25 -8.18 -8.93 8.08
C SER A 25 -7.43 -8.06 9.06
N THR A 26 -6.79 -8.71 10.04
CA THR A 26 -5.72 -8.08 10.80
C THR A 26 -4.56 -7.78 9.86
N ILE A 27 -3.98 -6.60 10.02
CA ILE A 27 -2.78 -6.15 9.33
C ILE A 27 -1.65 -6.17 10.36
N THR A 28 -0.53 -6.79 10.02
CA THR A 28 0.66 -6.88 10.87
C THR A 28 1.82 -6.17 10.20
N ALA A 29 2.47 -5.24 10.89
CA ALA A 29 3.70 -4.65 10.39
C ALA A 29 4.86 -5.66 10.51
N SER A 30 5.64 -5.85 9.43
CA SER A 30 6.81 -6.73 9.39
C SER A 30 7.85 -6.17 8.42
N ASP A 31 9.08 -5.96 8.89
CA ASP A 31 10.22 -5.53 8.07
C ASP A 31 9.96 -4.30 7.17
N GLY A 32 9.12 -3.37 7.61
CA GLY A 32 8.75 -2.17 6.86
C GLY A 32 7.50 -2.31 5.98
N GLU A 33 6.93 -3.51 5.90
CA GLU A 33 5.73 -3.83 5.13
C GLU A 33 4.50 -4.04 6.01
N TYR A 34 3.32 -3.93 5.41
CA TYR A 34 2.06 -4.35 6.02
C TYR A 34 1.62 -5.70 5.47
N LEU A 35 1.61 -6.72 6.34
CA LEU A 35 1.21 -8.08 5.98
C LEU A 35 -0.26 -8.34 6.30
N MET A 36 -0.94 -8.97 5.37
CA MET A 36 -2.31 -9.47 5.50
C MET A 36 -2.29 -11.00 5.43
N LYS A 37 -3.05 -11.66 6.32
CA LYS A 37 -3.27 -13.10 6.22
C LYS A 37 -4.44 -13.38 5.28
N ILE A 38 -4.19 -14.23 4.29
CA ILE A 38 -5.22 -14.78 3.38
C ILE A 38 -5.17 -16.31 3.41
N SER A 39 -6.23 -16.96 2.94
CA SER A 39 -6.16 -18.38 2.60
C SER A 39 -6.54 -18.62 1.14
N ILE A 40 -5.79 -19.46 0.43
CA ILE A 40 -5.95 -19.73 -1.00
C ILE A 40 -6.17 -21.22 -1.26
N GLY A 41 -6.95 -21.57 -2.29
CA GLY A 41 -7.08 -22.94 -2.78
C GLY A 41 -8.24 -23.74 -2.20
N THR A 42 -8.48 -24.94 -2.73
CA THR A 42 -9.49 -25.87 -2.19
C THR A 42 -8.89 -27.29 -2.10
N PRO A 43 -8.44 -27.73 -0.91
CA PRO A 43 -8.62 -27.11 0.42
C PRO A 43 -7.79 -25.82 0.65
N PRO A 44 -8.19 -24.94 1.60
CA PRO A 44 -7.47 -23.70 1.90
C PRO A 44 -6.08 -23.94 2.49
N VAL A 45 -5.10 -23.16 2.03
CA VAL A 45 -3.76 -23.01 2.61
C VAL A 45 -3.55 -21.54 2.96
N ASP A 46 -2.96 -21.26 4.11
CA ASP A 46 -2.70 -19.90 4.57
C ASP A 46 -1.46 -19.29 3.89
N ALA A 47 -1.53 -18.00 3.58
CA ALA A 47 -0.45 -17.20 3.05
C ALA A 47 -0.43 -15.82 3.71
N PHE A 48 0.77 -15.26 3.89
CA PHE A 48 0.96 -13.88 4.35
C PHE A 48 1.41 -13.04 3.17
N VAL A 49 0.68 -11.97 2.87
CA VAL A 49 0.93 -11.17 1.66
C VAL A 49 1.10 -9.70 2.01
N ILE A 50 1.98 -9.02 1.30
CA ILE A 50 2.12 -7.56 1.40
C ILE A 50 0.82 -6.91 0.91
N LEU A 51 0.34 -5.92 1.66
CA LEU A 51 -0.74 -5.05 1.25
C LEU A 51 -0.16 -3.85 0.51
N ASP A 52 -0.22 -3.87 -0.82
CA ASP A 52 0.47 -2.89 -1.66
C ASP A 52 -0.53 -2.08 -2.51
N THR A 53 -0.64 -0.78 -2.21
CA THR A 53 -1.46 0.16 -2.97
C THR A 53 -0.76 0.74 -4.19
N GLY A 54 0.53 0.46 -4.37
CA GLY A 54 1.36 0.82 -5.52
C GLY A 54 1.35 -0.20 -6.66
N SER A 55 0.75 -1.38 -6.49
CA SER A 55 0.69 -2.41 -7.55
C SER A 55 -0.73 -2.87 -7.92
N ASP A 56 -0.86 -3.37 -9.14
CA ASP A 56 -2.10 -3.92 -9.69
C ASP A 56 -2.19 -5.45 -9.57
N LEU A 57 -1.06 -6.16 -9.74
CA LEU A 57 -1.02 -7.61 -9.71
C LEU A 57 -1.02 -8.14 -8.28
N THR A 58 -2.04 -8.93 -7.94
CA THR A 58 -1.98 -9.86 -6.82
C THR A 58 -1.25 -11.13 -7.25
N TRP A 59 -0.25 -11.59 -6.50
CA TRP A 59 0.49 -12.82 -6.80
C TRP A 59 0.99 -13.52 -5.54
N ILE A 60 1.27 -14.82 -5.64
CA ILE A 60 1.93 -15.63 -4.59
C ILE A 60 2.93 -16.63 -5.21
N GLN A 61 3.88 -17.15 -4.43
CA GLN A 61 4.76 -18.22 -4.91
C GLN A 61 4.02 -19.53 -5.11
N CYS A 62 4.29 -20.20 -6.23
CA CYS A 62 3.67 -21.45 -6.63
C CYS A 62 4.66 -22.57 -6.94
N GLU A 63 4.27 -23.81 -6.65
CA GLU A 63 4.98 -25.00 -7.11
C GLU A 63 4.62 -25.35 -8.57
N PRO A 64 5.58 -25.81 -9.39
CA PRO A 64 6.99 -26.00 -9.08
C PRO A 64 7.72 -24.65 -9.03
N CYS A 65 8.46 -24.39 -7.95
CA CYS A 65 9.31 -23.22 -7.91
C CYS A 65 10.61 -23.49 -8.68
N VAL A 66 10.98 -22.59 -9.59
CA VAL A 66 12.26 -22.60 -10.30
C VAL A 66 13.32 -21.87 -9.50
N GLU A 67 13.02 -20.65 -9.07
CA GLU A 67 13.89 -19.80 -8.25
C GLU A 67 13.01 -18.99 -7.30
N CYS A 68 13.01 -19.31 -6.01
CA CYS A 68 12.15 -18.65 -5.03
C CYS A 68 12.93 -18.40 -3.75
N PHE A 69 12.47 -17.40 -3.01
CA PHE A 69 12.87 -17.25 -1.62
C PHE A 69 12.17 -18.30 -0.75
N GLU A 70 12.83 -18.71 0.33
CA GLU A 70 12.17 -19.51 1.36
C GLU A 70 11.08 -18.67 2.01
N GLN A 71 9.89 -19.24 2.20
CA GLN A 71 8.78 -18.57 2.87
C GLN A 71 8.33 -19.37 4.10
N PHE A 72 7.83 -18.66 5.12
CA PHE A 72 7.39 -19.27 6.37
C PHE A 72 6.23 -20.28 6.21
N THR A 73 5.24 -19.94 5.38
CA THR A 73 4.13 -20.84 5.05
C THR A 73 4.49 -21.72 3.85
N PRO A 74 3.88 -22.91 3.66
CA PRO A 74 4.14 -23.73 2.49
C PRO A 74 3.86 -22.98 1.18
N ILE A 75 4.74 -23.16 0.18
CA ILE A 75 4.51 -22.67 -1.20
C ILE A 75 3.20 -23.27 -1.71
N PHE A 76 2.37 -22.46 -2.36
CA PHE A 76 1.08 -22.92 -2.86
C PHE A 76 1.29 -23.95 -3.98
N ASN A 77 0.74 -25.15 -3.84
CA ASN A 77 0.78 -26.16 -4.89
C ASN A 77 -0.52 -26.13 -5.70
N PRO A 78 -0.51 -25.65 -6.95
CA PRO A 78 -1.72 -25.55 -7.77
C PRO A 78 -2.37 -26.91 -8.05
N LYS A 79 -1.58 -27.99 -8.11
CA LYS A 79 -2.08 -29.35 -8.36
C LYS A 79 -2.90 -29.91 -7.21
N ASN A 80 -2.72 -29.37 -6.00
CA ASN A 80 -3.46 -29.79 -4.81
C ASN A 80 -4.78 -29.03 -4.63
N SER A 81 -5.04 -28.01 -5.45
CA SER A 81 -6.26 -27.22 -5.37
C SER A 81 -7.24 -27.58 -6.49
N SER A 82 -8.44 -28.03 -6.09
CA SER A 82 -9.53 -28.34 -7.02
C SER A 82 -10.17 -27.10 -7.67
N SER A 83 -9.88 -25.89 -7.18
CA SER A 83 -10.42 -24.63 -7.70
C SER A 83 -9.43 -23.82 -8.53
N TYR A 84 -8.17 -24.28 -8.64
CA TYR A 84 -7.14 -23.65 -9.47
C TYR A 84 -7.45 -23.81 -10.96
N LYS A 85 -7.31 -22.73 -11.73
CA LYS A 85 -7.32 -22.77 -13.18
C LYS A 85 -6.36 -21.75 -13.76
N THR A 86 -5.59 -22.15 -14.77
CA THR A 86 -4.76 -21.22 -15.53
C THR A 86 -5.62 -20.31 -16.41
N VAL A 87 -5.14 -19.09 -16.64
CA VAL A 87 -5.77 -18.14 -17.56
C VAL A 87 -5.26 -18.39 -18.98
N SER A 88 -6.20 -18.63 -19.90
CA SER A 88 -5.88 -18.82 -21.31
C SER A 88 -5.63 -17.49 -22.03
N CYS A 89 -4.80 -17.53 -23.07
CA CYS A 89 -4.40 -16.33 -23.82
C CYS A 89 -5.55 -15.63 -24.56
N ASP A 90 -6.60 -16.37 -24.89
CA ASP A 90 -7.78 -15.82 -25.56
C ASP A 90 -8.71 -15.07 -24.61
N THR A 91 -8.42 -15.09 -23.30
CA THR A 91 -9.23 -14.37 -22.31
C THR A 91 -8.95 -12.88 -22.37
N LYS A 92 -10.00 -12.10 -22.17
CA LYS A 92 -9.90 -10.64 -22.06
C LYS A 92 -8.89 -10.19 -20.99
N LEU A 93 -8.84 -10.92 -19.87
CA LEU A 93 -7.87 -10.68 -18.80
C LEU A 93 -6.41 -10.75 -19.30
N CYS A 94 -6.08 -11.74 -20.12
CA CYS A 94 -4.74 -11.87 -20.68
C CYS A 94 -4.43 -10.81 -21.75
N GLN A 95 -5.46 -10.37 -22.49
CA GLN A 95 -5.28 -9.38 -23.57
C GLN A 95 -5.13 -7.94 -23.06
N GLU A 96 -5.67 -7.64 -21.86
CA GLU A 96 -5.59 -6.32 -21.24
C GLU A 96 -4.24 -6.06 -20.56
N ILE A 97 -3.51 -7.12 -20.20
CA ILE A 97 -2.17 -7.06 -19.62
C ILE A 97 -1.19 -7.34 -20.77
N TRP A 98 -0.09 -6.58 -20.90
CA TRP A 98 0.96 -6.92 -21.86
C TRP A 98 1.70 -8.18 -21.35
N SER A 99 1.11 -9.33 -21.63
CA SER A 99 1.51 -10.62 -21.07
C SER A 99 2.06 -11.54 -22.16
N PRO A 100 3.29 -12.07 -22.02
CA PRO A 100 3.80 -13.06 -22.96
C PRO A 100 2.96 -14.35 -22.86
N CYS A 101 2.30 -14.73 -23.95
CA CYS A 101 1.55 -15.98 -24.04
C CYS A 101 2.47 -17.15 -24.45
N ASN A 102 2.38 -18.28 -23.73
CA ASN A 102 3.07 -19.52 -24.11
C ASN A 102 2.13 -20.73 -23.96
N ASN A 103 2.01 -21.57 -24.99
CA ASN A 103 1.18 -22.78 -24.97
C ASN A 103 -0.24 -22.55 -24.41
N ASN A 104 -0.89 -21.47 -24.86
CA ASN A 104 -2.22 -21.03 -24.38
C ASN A 104 -2.30 -20.72 -22.88
N THR A 105 -1.17 -20.47 -22.23
CA THR A 105 -1.07 -19.99 -20.85
C THR A 105 -0.57 -18.56 -20.87
N CYS A 106 -1.29 -17.69 -20.16
CA CYS A 106 -0.94 -16.28 -20.05
C CYS A 106 0.14 -16.10 -19.00
N ASN A 107 1.34 -15.66 -19.38
CA ASN A 107 2.40 -15.39 -18.40
C ASN A 107 2.45 -13.91 -18.04
N TYR A 108 3.02 -13.61 -16.88
CA TYR A 108 3.29 -12.26 -16.44
C TYR A 108 4.74 -12.16 -15.96
N GLU A 109 5.29 -10.96 -16.06
CA GLU A 109 6.58 -10.59 -15.51
C GLU A 109 6.41 -9.20 -14.91
N VAL A 110 6.79 -9.05 -13.64
CA VAL A 110 6.77 -7.76 -12.93
C VAL A 110 8.12 -7.57 -12.25
N THR A 111 8.68 -6.38 -12.43
CA THR A 111 9.84 -5.89 -11.67
C THR A 111 9.41 -4.64 -10.93
N TYR A 112 9.67 -4.62 -9.63
CA TYR A 112 9.33 -3.53 -8.73
C TYR A 112 10.48 -2.53 -8.61
N ALA A 113 10.23 -1.41 -7.93
CA ALA A 113 11.18 -0.29 -7.82
C ALA A 113 12.44 -0.63 -7.01
N ASP A 114 12.38 -1.66 -6.16
CA ASP A 114 13.48 -2.19 -5.36
C ASP A 114 14.26 -3.31 -6.07
N ASP A 115 14.07 -3.44 -7.39
CA ASP A 115 14.60 -4.50 -8.25
C ASP A 115 14.10 -5.92 -7.91
N SER A 116 13.15 -6.06 -6.98
CA SER A 116 12.48 -7.34 -6.77
C SER A 116 11.62 -7.70 -7.98
N ALA A 117 11.50 -9.00 -8.27
CA ALA A 117 10.82 -9.44 -9.48
C ALA A 117 10.07 -10.75 -9.27
N THR A 118 8.93 -10.88 -9.94
CA THR A 118 8.12 -12.09 -9.99
C THR A 118 7.74 -12.44 -11.44
N LEU A 119 7.88 -13.71 -11.79
CA LEU A 119 7.56 -14.28 -13.09
C LEU A 119 6.79 -15.57 -12.91
N GLY A 120 5.71 -15.74 -13.68
CA GLY A 120 4.88 -16.94 -13.65
C GLY A 120 3.68 -16.86 -14.57
N GLU A 121 2.67 -17.71 -14.35
CA GLU A 121 1.41 -17.64 -15.07
C GLU A 121 0.32 -16.87 -14.33
N LEU A 122 -0.53 -16.19 -15.09
CA LEU A 122 -1.82 -15.72 -14.60
C LEU A 122 -2.78 -16.89 -14.46
N SER A 123 -3.46 -16.90 -13.32
CA SER A 123 -4.37 -17.96 -12.91
C SER A 123 -5.57 -17.37 -12.18
N VAL A 124 -6.58 -18.21 -11.94
CA VAL A 124 -7.72 -17.89 -11.09
C VAL A 124 -7.85 -18.91 -9.98
N GLU A 125 -8.18 -18.42 -8.79
CA GLU A 125 -8.33 -19.25 -7.60
C GLU A 125 -9.41 -18.70 -6.65
N THR A 126 -9.74 -19.47 -5.63
CA THR A 126 -10.60 -19.07 -4.51
C THR A 126 -9.75 -18.58 -3.36
N PHE A 127 -9.89 -17.30 -3.05
CA PHE A 127 -9.29 -16.71 -1.85
C PHE A 127 -10.34 -16.64 -0.75
N ARG A 128 -9.89 -16.76 0.49
CA ARG A 128 -10.70 -16.64 1.69
C ARG A 128 -10.09 -15.58 2.58
N PHE A 129 -10.96 -14.75 3.12
CA PHE A 129 -10.60 -13.66 4.01
C PHE A 129 -11.39 -13.80 5.30
N ALA A 130 -10.81 -13.34 6.41
CA ALA A 130 -11.59 -13.18 7.62
C ALA A 130 -12.69 -12.11 7.43
N SER A 131 -13.67 -12.12 8.32
CA SER A 131 -14.80 -11.19 8.30
C SER A 131 -15.13 -10.77 9.72
N THR A 132 -15.78 -9.61 9.85
CA THR A 132 -16.37 -9.09 11.09
C THR A 132 -17.27 -10.09 11.83
N SER A 133 -17.80 -11.10 11.14
CA SER A 133 -18.61 -12.18 11.74
C SER A 133 -17.79 -13.30 12.40
N GLY A 134 -16.45 -13.24 12.35
CA GLY A 134 -15.55 -14.32 12.77
C GLY A 134 -15.52 -15.53 11.84
N LYS A 135 -16.22 -15.46 10.69
CA LYS A 135 -16.24 -16.50 9.66
C LYS A 135 -15.42 -16.08 8.44
N TYR A 136 -14.86 -17.05 7.73
CA TYR A 136 -14.21 -16.79 6.46
C TYR A 136 -15.22 -16.50 5.35
N VAL A 137 -14.92 -15.50 4.53
CA VAL A 137 -15.63 -15.18 3.28
C VAL A 137 -14.80 -15.71 2.12
N SER A 138 -15.35 -16.67 1.39
CA SER A 138 -14.74 -17.22 0.17
C SER A 138 -15.15 -16.41 -1.05
N ILE A 139 -14.16 -15.99 -1.83
CA ILE A 139 -14.35 -15.30 -3.10
C ILE A 139 -13.71 -16.16 -4.19
N PRO A 140 -14.52 -16.86 -5.01
CA PRO A 140 -14.02 -17.70 -6.07
C PRO A 140 -13.60 -16.88 -7.29
N LYS A 141 -12.70 -17.44 -8.11
CA LYS A 141 -12.27 -16.89 -9.41
C LYS A 141 -11.61 -15.52 -9.30
N ILE A 142 -10.82 -15.30 -8.26
CA ILE A 142 -9.93 -14.13 -8.17
C ILE A 142 -8.75 -14.36 -9.12
N PRO A 143 -8.52 -13.46 -10.09
CA PRO A 143 -7.28 -13.44 -10.87
C PRO A 143 -6.08 -13.17 -9.97
N PHE A 144 -5.00 -13.92 -10.18
CA PHE A 144 -3.73 -13.72 -9.50
C PHE A 144 -2.58 -14.29 -10.33
N GLY A 145 -1.34 -13.87 -10.02
CA GLY A 145 -0.11 -14.47 -10.53
C GLY A 145 0.34 -15.66 -9.69
N CYS A 146 0.56 -16.80 -10.33
CA CYS A 146 1.26 -17.95 -9.75
C CYS A 146 2.76 -17.81 -10.05
N GLY A 147 3.52 -17.26 -9.11
CA GLY A 147 4.93 -16.93 -9.30
C GLY A 147 5.83 -18.15 -9.16
N HIS A 148 6.60 -18.48 -10.20
CA HIS A 148 7.54 -19.60 -10.23
C HIS A 148 9.00 -19.17 -10.18
N ASN A 149 9.29 -17.92 -10.54
CA ASN A 149 10.57 -17.26 -10.28
C ASN A 149 10.29 -15.97 -9.51
N ASN A 150 10.76 -15.87 -8.27
CA ASN A 150 10.57 -14.73 -7.38
C ASN A 150 11.88 -14.43 -6.65
N SER A 151 12.43 -13.24 -6.83
CA SER A 151 13.73 -12.86 -6.30
C SER A 151 13.65 -11.59 -5.44
N VAL A 152 14.59 -11.47 -4.48
CA VAL A 152 14.81 -10.26 -3.65
C VAL A 152 13.73 -9.98 -2.58
N PHE A 153 12.78 -10.89 -2.35
CA PHE A 153 11.77 -10.74 -1.30
C PHE A 153 12.18 -11.35 0.06
N SER A 154 11.54 -10.87 1.14
CA SER A 154 11.69 -11.39 2.51
C SER A 154 11.03 -12.77 2.70
N ASN A 155 11.58 -13.57 3.62
CA ASN A 155 11.02 -14.90 3.96
C ASN A 155 9.73 -14.85 4.79
N THR A 156 9.32 -13.66 5.23
CA THR A 156 8.11 -13.44 6.02
C THR A 156 6.83 -13.40 5.18
N ILE A 157 6.96 -13.30 3.85
CA ILE A 157 5.85 -13.19 2.92
C ILE A 157 5.67 -14.47 2.09
N SER A 158 4.54 -14.57 1.41
CA SER A 158 4.24 -15.58 0.39
C SER A 158 3.99 -14.95 -0.98
N GLY A 159 3.96 -13.62 -1.04
CA GLY A 159 3.56 -12.82 -2.19
C GLY A 159 2.95 -11.49 -1.77
N LEU A 160 2.10 -10.94 -2.63
CA LEU A 160 1.58 -9.58 -2.52
C LEU A 160 0.14 -9.49 -3.04
N ILE A 161 -0.66 -8.63 -2.43
CA ILE A 161 -1.97 -8.22 -2.93
C ILE A 161 -1.88 -6.77 -3.43
N GLY A 162 -1.93 -6.61 -4.76
CA GLY A 162 -2.02 -5.32 -5.42
C GLY A 162 -3.43 -4.74 -5.32
N LEU A 163 -3.54 -3.48 -4.88
CA LEU A 163 -4.83 -2.82 -4.59
C LEU A 163 -5.27 -1.81 -5.65
N VAL A 164 -4.42 -1.49 -6.62
CA VAL A 164 -4.69 -0.46 -7.64
C VAL A 164 -5.95 -0.75 -8.46
N THR A 165 -6.27 -2.02 -8.73
CA THR A 165 -7.50 -2.36 -9.48
C THR A 165 -8.37 -3.38 -8.74
N SER A 166 -8.00 -3.72 -7.51
CA SER A 166 -8.70 -4.73 -6.74
C SER A 166 -10.05 -4.20 -6.24
N ALA A 167 -11.13 -4.77 -6.79
CA ALA A 167 -12.49 -4.53 -6.30
C ALA A 167 -12.69 -4.95 -4.83
N LEU A 168 -11.70 -5.62 -4.22
CA LEU A 168 -11.73 -6.06 -2.83
C LEU A 168 -11.63 -4.90 -1.82
N VAL A 169 -11.16 -3.70 -2.23
CA VAL A 169 -10.74 -2.64 -1.30
C VAL A 169 -11.56 -1.35 -1.39
N THR A 170 -12.71 -1.36 -2.07
CA THR A 170 -13.59 -0.17 -2.05
C THR A 170 -14.23 0.05 -0.67
N MET A 171 -13.69 0.99 0.10
CA MET A 171 -14.21 1.41 1.41
C MET A 171 -14.46 2.91 1.42
N ARG A 172 -15.72 3.28 1.67
CA ARG A 172 -16.11 4.66 1.89
C ARG A 172 -16.13 4.99 3.38
N LEU A 173 -15.33 5.96 3.79
CA LEU A 173 -15.36 6.51 5.14
C LEU A 173 -16.25 7.75 5.18
N SER A 174 -16.96 7.93 6.29
CA SER A 174 -17.77 9.12 6.54
C SER A 174 -17.97 9.29 8.04
N GLY A 175 -17.96 10.52 8.53
CA GLY A 175 -18.17 10.83 9.94
C GLY A 175 -17.29 12.00 10.40
N PRO A 176 -17.43 12.41 11.67
CA PRO A 176 -16.58 13.44 12.26
C PRO A 176 -15.10 13.06 12.17
N GLY A 177 -14.24 14.01 11.78
CA GLY A 177 -12.79 13.82 11.69
C GLY A 177 -12.31 13.13 10.40
N VAL A 178 -13.20 12.68 9.53
CA VAL A 178 -12.82 12.18 8.20
C VAL A 178 -12.49 13.36 7.29
N VAL A 179 -11.31 13.32 6.67
CA VAL A 179 -10.92 14.23 5.58
C VAL A 179 -10.75 13.44 4.29
N SER A 180 -11.10 14.03 3.15
CA SER A 180 -11.13 13.29 1.89
C SER A 180 -10.61 14.12 0.72
N THR A 181 -9.86 13.48 -0.16
CA THR A 181 -9.28 14.10 -1.35
C THR A 181 -9.48 13.23 -2.59
N SER A 182 -9.39 13.84 -3.77
CA SER A 182 -9.60 13.17 -5.04
C SER A 182 -8.52 12.11 -5.29
N LEU A 183 -8.96 10.90 -5.66
CA LEU A 183 -8.11 9.78 -6.05
C LEU A 183 -8.03 9.73 -7.58
N ILE A 184 -6.81 9.83 -8.12
CA ILE A 184 -6.56 9.86 -9.55
C ILE A 184 -5.83 8.57 -9.94
N ALA A 185 -6.50 7.68 -10.66
CA ALA A 185 -5.89 6.46 -11.18
C ALA A 185 -5.21 6.74 -12.53
N ARG A 186 -3.91 6.45 -12.67
CA ARG A 186 -3.16 6.54 -13.93
C ARG A 186 -2.16 5.39 -14.04
N GLN A 187 -2.15 4.68 -15.18
CA GLN A 187 -1.16 3.63 -15.51
C GLN A 187 -0.89 2.65 -14.37
N SER A 188 -1.95 2.11 -13.76
CA SER A 188 -1.84 1.21 -12.61
C SER A 188 -1.22 1.82 -11.33
N TYR A 189 -1.41 3.12 -11.09
CA TYR A 189 -1.09 3.75 -9.81
C TYR A 189 -2.18 4.70 -9.33
N TYR A 190 -2.23 4.94 -8.03
CA TYR A 190 -3.07 5.95 -7.39
C TYR A 190 -2.30 7.20 -7.04
N PHE A 191 -2.81 8.34 -7.49
CA PHE A 191 -2.25 9.65 -7.24
C PHE A 191 -3.21 10.54 -6.45
N LEU A 192 -2.64 11.35 -5.57
CA LEU A 192 -3.29 12.46 -4.89
C LEU A 192 -2.71 13.78 -5.40
N THR A 193 -3.33 14.88 -5.00
CA THR A 193 -2.83 16.23 -5.32
C THR A 193 -2.39 16.90 -4.03
N LEU A 194 -1.09 16.91 -3.77
CA LEU A 194 -0.46 17.63 -2.66
C LEU A 194 -0.25 19.09 -3.06
N GLU A 195 -0.81 20.01 -2.28
CA GLU A 195 -0.71 21.46 -2.50
C GLU A 195 0.46 22.04 -1.71
N SER A 196 0.65 21.61 -0.47
CA SER A 196 1.74 22.07 0.39
C SER A 196 1.98 21.15 1.59
N ILE A 197 3.11 21.35 2.27
CA ILE A 197 3.35 20.79 3.61
C ILE A 197 3.55 21.95 4.59
N SER A 198 2.83 21.93 5.70
CA SER A 198 3.08 22.85 6.81
C SER A 198 4.01 22.25 7.84
N ILE A 199 4.94 23.05 8.35
CA ILE A 199 5.83 22.73 9.48
C ILE A 199 5.65 23.86 10.51
N GLY A 200 4.90 23.58 11.57
CA GLY A 200 4.41 24.59 12.49
C GLY A 200 3.58 25.63 11.74
N ASN A 201 4.03 26.89 11.76
CA ASN A 201 3.35 28.00 11.08
C ASN A 201 3.89 28.28 9.66
N LYS A 202 4.86 27.50 9.18
CA LYS A 202 5.49 27.70 7.88
C LYS A 202 4.84 26.78 6.86
N ILE A 203 4.33 27.34 5.77
CA ILE A 203 3.71 26.60 4.66
C ILE A 203 4.72 26.49 3.53
N LEU A 204 4.96 25.27 3.05
CA LEU A 204 5.86 24.97 1.93
C LEU A 204 5.02 24.48 0.74
N PRO A 205 4.75 25.34 -0.27
CA PRO A 205 4.03 24.92 -1.47
C PRO A 205 4.76 23.81 -2.19
N PHE A 206 4.04 22.77 -2.60
CA PHE A 206 4.62 21.69 -3.40
C PHE A 206 4.96 22.22 -4.80
N ARG A 207 6.24 22.16 -5.15
CA ARG A 207 6.76 22.57 -6.46
C ARG A 207 7.72 21.48 -6.93
N SER A 208 7.54 21.05 -8.17
CA SER A 208 8.46 20.13 -8.82
C SER A 208 8.63 20.57 -10.27
N SER A 209 9.87 20.68 -10.72
CA SER A 209 10.20 20.93 -12.13
C SER A 209 9.60 19.89 -13.10
N LYS A 210 9.32 18.67 -12.62
CA LYS A 210 8.68 17.58 -13.37
C LYS A 210 7.15 17.62 -13.32
N SER A 211 6.56 18.39 -12.39
CA SER A 211 5.13 18.63 -12.29
C SER A 211 4.83 20.03 -12.83
N SER A 212 4.35 20.13 -14.08
CA SER A 212 3.85 21.41 -14.60
C SER A 212 2.89 22.06 -13.61
N SER A 213 2.92 23.38 -13.48
CA SER A 213 2.36 24.17 -12.37
C SER A 213 0.83 24.08 -12.13
N ASN A 214 0.12 23.15 -12.78
CA ASN A 214 -1.32 22.90 -12.64
C ASN A 214 -1.73 21.41 -12.71
N THR A 215 -0.80 20.45 -12.61
CA THR A 215 -1.16 19.03 -12.74
C THR A 215 -1.69 18.44 -11.44
N GLN A 216 -3.01 18.25 -11.38
CA GLN A 216 -3.64 17.29 -10.46
C GLN A 216 -2.91 15.93 -10.54
N GLY A 217 -2.77 15.25 -9.41
CA GLY A 217 -2.11 13.95 -9.33
C GLY A 217 -0.59 14.07 -9.43
N ASN A 218 0.04 14.57 -8.37
CA ASN A 218 1.47 14.90 -8.31
C ASN A 218 2.26 14.10 -7.27
N ILE A 219 1.58 13.26 -6.49
CA ILE A 219 2.16 12.36 -5.50
C ILE A 219 1.42 11.01 -5.52
N PHE A 220 2.16 9.91 -5.52
CA PHE A 220 1.62 8.57 -5.34
C PHE A 220 1.15 8.36 -3.91
N ILE A 221 0.14 7.51 -3.68
CA ILE A 221 -0.13 6.97 -2.34
C ILE A 221 0.17 5.48 -2.35
N ASP A 222 1.18 5.08 -1.59
CA ASP A 222 1.77 3.75 -1.72
C ASP A 222 2.14 3.15 -0.35
N SER A 223 1.46 2.09 0.04
CA SER A 223 1.74 1.32 1.26
C SER A 223 2.90 0.33 1.11
N GLY A 224 3.31 -0.01 -0.12
CA GLY A 224 4.48 -0.84 -0.41
C GLY A 224 5.81 -0.07 -0.47
N THR A 225 5.76 1.27 -0.40
CA THR A 225 6.95 2.10 -0.22
C THR A 225 7.05 2.54 1.25
N LEU A 226 8.07 2.09 1.98
CA LEU A 226 8.23 2.39 3.42
C LEU A 226 8.24 3.89 3.73
N LEU A 227 9.07 4.66 3.03
CA LEU A 227 9.34 6.07 3.27
C LEU A 227 8.51 6.99 2.38
N THR A 228 8.26 8.21 2.85
CA THR A 228 7.73 9.26 1.98
C THR A 228 8.87 9.85 1.15
N VAL A 229 8.68 9.94 -0.16
CA VAL A 229 9.72 10.35 -1.10
C VAL A 229 9.30 11.67 -1.74
N PHE A 230 10.24 12.63 -1.81
CA PHE A 230 10.00 13.92 -2.44
C PHE A 230 11.08 14.28 -3.47
N PRO A 231 10.73 15.02 -4.54
CA PRO A 231 11.70 15.61 -5.44
C PRO A 231 12.73 16.47 -4.70
N ASN A 232 14.00 16.36 -5.11
CA ASN A 232 15.14 17.08 -4.52
C ASN A 232 14.89 18.57 -4.23
N GLU A 233 14.24 19.29 -5.16
CA GLU A 233 13.93 20.72 -5.03
C GLU A 233 13.00 21.01 -3.85
N PHE A 234 11.94 20.23 -3.70
CA PHE A 234 10.99 20.39 -2.61
C PHE A 234 11.59 19.90 -1.29
N TYR A 235 12.26 18.75 -1.31
CA TYR A 235 12.89 18.15 -0.13
C TYR A 235 13.91 19.09 0.52
N SER A 236 14.76 19.75 -0.27
CA SER A 236 15.77 20.69 0.25
C SER A 236 15.16 21.84 1.07
N ASN A 237 14.00 22.35 0.64
CA ASN A 237 13.27 23.39 1.38
C ASN A 237 12.60 22.84 2.64
N LEU A 238 12.05 21.62 2.55
CA LEU A 238 11.45 20.89 3.67
C LEU A 238 12.48 20.62 4.77
N GLU A 239 13.63 20.03 4.42
CA GLU A 239 14.73 19.73 5.34
C GLU A 239 15.19 21.00 6.07
N LYS A 240 15.53 22.06 5.33
CA LYS A 240 15.98 23.33 5.92
C LYS A 240 14.96 23.90 6.89
N THR A 241 13.67 23.84 6.54
CA THR A 241 12.58 24.38 7.35
C THR A 241 12.37 23.56 8.61
N LEU A 242 12.42 22.23 8.50
CA LEU A 242 12.28 21.31 9.61
C LEU A 242 13.44 21.47 10.61
N MET A 243 14.68 21.49 10.10
CA MET A 243 15.89 21.69 10.91
C MET A 243 15.88 22.99 11.70
N ALA A 244 15.36 24.06 11.12
CA ALA A 244 15.22 25.34 11.81
C ALA A 244 14.11 25.35 12.86
N SER A 245 13.23 24.35 12.87
CA SER A 245 12.03 24.28 13.72
C SER A 245 12.16 23.24 14.85
N ILE A 246 13.20 22.40 14.81
CA ILE A 246 13.47 21.37 15.82
C ILE A 246 14.73 21.72 16.60
N HIS A 247 14.59 21.90 17.91
CA HIS A 247 15.68 22.22 18.82
C HIS A 247 16.21 20.96 19.51
N ALA A 248 16.74 20.01 18.72
CA ALA A 248 17.37 18.79 19.20
C ALA A 248 18.77 18.61 18.60
N ALA A 249 19.64 17.88 19.29
CA ALA A 249 20.99 17.63 18.82
C ALA A 249 20.94 16.73 17.57
N ARG A 250 21.52 17.20 16.46
CA ARG A 250 21.65 16.39 15.25
C ARG A 250 22.67 15.25 15.47
N LYS A 251 22.38 14.09 14.91
CA LYS A 251 23.30 12.95 14.84
C LYS A 251 23.26 12.40 13.41
N GLN A 252 24.36 11.84 12.95
CA GLN A 252 24.41 11.19 11.64
C GLN A 252 23.86 9.77 11.76
N ASP A 253 23.14 9.32 10.74
CA ASP A 253 22.81 7.92 10.56
C ASP A 253 24.06 7.14 10.15
N PRO A 254 24.51 6.13 10.93
CA PRO A 254 25.66 5.31 10.57
C PRO A 254 25.53 4.57 9.23
N ALA A 255 24.30 4.26 8.82
CA ALA A 255 24.04 3.61 7.53
C ALA A 255 23.96 4.60 6.35
N GLU A 256 23.98 5.91 6.64
CA GLU A 256 23.82 7.00 5.67
C GLU A 256 22.55 6.90 4.81
N PHE A 257 21.53 6.21 5.30
CA PHE A 257 20.25 6.04 4.63
C PHE A 257 19.31 7.24 4.90
N PHE A 258 19.36 7.80 6.10
CA PHE A 258 18.55 8.95 6.49
C PHE A 258 19.34 10.27 6.52
N ASN A 259 18.85 11.31 5.85
CA ASN A 259 19.49 12.63 5.81
C ASN A 259 19.34 13.42 7.12
N VAL A 260 18.20 13.27 7.81
CA VAL A 260 17.83 14.10 8.97
C VAL A 260 17.58 13.24 10.19
N CYS A 261 18.53 13.22 11.13
CA CYS A 261 18.39 12.49 12.38
C CYS A 261 18.76 13.33 13.61
N TYR A 262 18.16 12.97 14.74
CA TYR A 262 18.33 13.64 16.02
C TYR A 262 18.62 12.63 17.12
N ALA A 263 19.40 13.05 18.12
CA ALA A 263 19.52 12.33 19.37
C ALA A 263 18.20 12.43 20.15
N SER A 264 17.74 11.29 20.66
CA SER A 264 16.48 11.17 21.38
C SER A 264 16.66 10.50 22.73
N LYS A 265 15.77 10.85 23.68
CA LYS A 265 15.62 10.12 24.95
C LYS A 265 14.25 9.47 24.94
N ASN A 266 14.20 8.15 25.10
CA ASN A 266 12.97 7.35 25.04
C ASN A 266 12.18 7.53 23.74
N ASP A 267 12.88 7.74 22.62
CA ASP A 267 12.29 7.76 21.26
C ASP A 267 11.26 8.89 21.03
N ILE A 268 11.31 9.94 21.86
CA ILE A 268 10.43 11.11 21.75
C ILE A 268 11.19 12.30 21.16
N ILE A 269 10.59 12.93 20.15
CA ILE A 269 11.00 14.23 19.63
C ILE A 269 9.86 15.23 19.74
N ASN A 270 10.21 16.41 20.24
CA ASN A 270 9.34 17.57 20.18
C ASN A 270 9.42 18.17 18.78
N ALA A 271 8.76 17.51 17.83
CA ALA A 271 8.62 18.02 16.47
C ALA A 271 7.48 19.05 16.40
N PRO A 272 7.60 20.08 15.54
CA PRO A 272 6.47 20.95 15.24
C PRO A 272 5.34 20.13 14.59
N LYS A 273 4.10 20.66 14.65
CA LYS A 273 2.98 20.10 13.91
C LYS A 273 3.30 20.05 12.42
N ILE A 274 3.11 18.90 11.79
CA ILE A 274 3.32 18.72 10.35
C ILE A 274 1.99 18.31 9.72
N VAL A 275 1.63 18.98 8.62
CA VAL A 275 0.37 18.72 7.92
C VAL A 275 0.66 18.61 6.43
N ALA A 276 0.25 17.50 5.82
CA ALA A 276 0.19 17.34 4.38
C ALA A 276 -1.15 17.90 3.88
N HIS A 277 -1.10 19.01 3.15
CA HIS A 277 -2.27 19.67 2.59
C HIS A 277 -2.52 19.11 1.19
N PHE A 278 -3.43 18.15 1.09
CA PHE A 278 -3.96 17.71 -0.19
C PHE A 278 -5.15 18.58 -0.59
N THR A 279 -5.48 18.60 -1.88
CA THR A 279 -6.67 19.32 -2.35
C THR A 279 -7.92 18.84 -1.61
N ASN A 280 -8.56 19.73 -0.86
CA ASN A 280 -9.72 19.50 0.02
C ASN A 280 -9.48 18.62 1.28
N ALA A 281 -8.24 18.27 1.62
CA ALA A 281 -7.95 17.48 2.81
C ALA A 281 -6.64 17.88 3.49
N ASP A 282 -6.74 18.22 4.78
CA ASP A 282 -5.58 18.44 5.64
C ASP A 282 -5.31 17.16 6.43
N VAL A 283 -4.21 16.48 6.12
CA VAL A 283 -3.78 15.26 6.82
C VAL A 283 -2.67 15.64 7.80
N GLU A 284 -3.03 15.74 9.07
CA GLU A 284 -2.10 16.04 10.16
C GLU A 284 -1.29 14.79 10.53
N LEU A 285 0.02 14.85 10.36
CA LEU A 285 0.94 13.76 10.64
C LEU A 285 1.43 13.84 12.08
N SER A 286 1.22 12.76 12.84
CA SER A 286 1.77 12.63 14.19
C SER A 286 3.29 12.41 14.14
N PRO A 287 4.03 12.61 15.25
CA PRO A 287 5.47 12.40 15.25
C PRO A 287 5.91 11.00 14.77
N VAL A 288 5.12 9.95 15.07
CA VAL A 288 5.41 8.57 14.64
C VAL A 288 5.19 8.34 13.15
N ASN A 289 4.51 9.26 12.45
CA ASN A 289 4.39 9.24 10.99
C ASN A 289 5.61 9.83 10.29
N VAL A 290 6.29 10.75 10.98
CA VAL A 290 7.35 11.59 10.39
C VAL A 290 8.74 11.19 10.89
N PHE A 291 8.84 10.54 12.04
CA PHE A 291 10.10 10.09 12.61
C PHE A 291 10.02 8.63 13.01
N THR A 292 11.09 7.89 12.75
CA THR A 292 11.26 6.51 13.19
C THR A 292 12.56 6.36 13.97
N GLN A 293 12.58 5.41 14.91
CA GLN A 293 13.79 5.01 15.61
C GLN A 293 14.59 4.07 14.71
N VAL A 294 15.88 4.37 14.53
CA VAL A 294 16.78 3.57 13.69
C VAL A 294 17.90 2.91 14.49
N ASP A 295 18.20 3.44 15.67
CA ASP A 295 19.18 2.91 16.63
C ASP A 295 18.85 3.44 18.03
N GLU A 296 19.50 2.91 19.07
CA GLU A 296 19.32 3.34 20.45
C GLU A 296 19.61 4.85 20.59
N GLY A 297 18.58 5.61 20.97
CA GLY A 297 18.65 7.06 21.11
C GLY A 297 18.84 7.83 19.80
N LEU A 298 18.57 7.20 18.64
CA LEU A 298 18.65 7.83 17.32
C LEU A 298 17.31 7.70 16.59
N ILE A 299 16.75 8.84 16.24
CA ILE A 299 15.51 8.94 15.47
C ILE A 299 15.76 9.74 14.19
N CYS A 300 15.13 9.33 13.10
CA CYS A 300 15.35 9.87 11.78
C CYS A 300 14.04 10.22 11.07
N LEU A 301 14.08 11.26 10.25
CA LEU A 301 12.99 11.71 9.41
C LEU A 301 12.65 10.63 8.37
N THR A 302 11.39 10.26 8.26
CA THR A 302 10.89 9.23 7.32
C THR A 302 10.54 9.78 5.94
N MET A 303 11.03 11.00 5.65
CA MET A 303 10.90 11.68 4.36
C MET A 303 12.29 11.78 3.75
N VAL A 304 12.45 11.37 2.50
CA VAL A 304 13.75 11.31 1.80
C VAL A 304 13.69 11.95 0.41
N PRO A 305 14.82 12.46 -0.10
CA PRO A 305 14.90 12.98 -1.46
C PRO A 305 15.02 11.85 -2.50
N ASP A 306 14.40 12.04 -3.65
CA ASP A 306 14.67 11.25 -4.86
C ASP A 306 14.46 12.11 -6.13
N GLU A 307 14.95 11.63 -7.27
CA GLU A 307 14.68 12.24 -8.58
C GLU A 307 13.31 11.86 -9.15
N GLY A 308 12.65 10.82 -8.64
CA GLY A 308 11.36 10.34 -9.12
C GLY A 308 10.17 11.26 -8.84
N THR A 309 8.98 10.72 -9.10
CA THR A 309 7.72 11.35 -8.68
C THR A 309 7.57 11.19 -7.17
N ALA A 310 6.93 12.16 -6.50
CA ALA A 310 6.71 12.08 -5.06
C ALA A 310 5.87 10.85 -4.69
N THR A 311 6.13 10.26 -3.52
CA THR A 311 5.39 9.13 -2.96
C THR A 311 5.03 9.39 -1.50
N PHE A 312 3.75 9.28 -1.17
CA PHE A 312 3.23 9.28 0.20
C PHE A 312 3.29 7.85 0.74
N GLY A 313 4.37 7.53 1.44
CA GLY A 313 4.72 6.18 1.83
C GLY A 313 3.98 5.64 3.06
N ASN A 314 4.28 4.39 3.38
CA ASN A 314 3.70 3.58 4.45
C ASN A 314 3.70 4.29 5.82
N LEU A 315 4.86 4.78 6.29
CA LEU A 315 4.95 5.37 7.64
C LEU A 315 4.07 6.63 7.78
N ALA A 316 3.92 7.40 6.72
CA ALA A 316 3.03 8.56 6.71
C ALA A 316 1.54 8.17 6.73
N GLN A 317 1.22 6.94 6.32
CA GLN A 317 -0.12 6.36 6.34
C GLN A 317 -0.45 5.61 7.65
N ALA A 318 0.54 5.34 8.51
CA ALA A 318 0.33 4.66 9.79
C ALA A 318 -0.62 5.45 10.71
N ASN A 319 -1.34 4.75 11.60
CA ASN A 319 -2.33 5.38 12.51
C ASN A 319 -3.45 6.16 11.81
N PHE A 320 -3.80 5.74 10.59
CA PHE A 320 -5.02 6.17 9.92
C PHE A 320 -5.84 4.94 9.52
N LEU A 321 -7.17 5.07 9.64
CA LEU A 321 -8.07 4.28 8.83
C LEU A 321 -8.17 4.97 7.46
N ILE A 322 -7.68 4.31 6.41
CA ILE A 322 -7.65 4.86 5.05
C ILE A 322 -8.70 4.15 4.19
N GLY A 323 -9.62 4.92 3.63
CA GLY A 323 -10.68 4.42 2.77
C GLY A 323 -10.47 4.81 1.33
N TYR A 324 -10.28 3.81 0.46
CA TYR A 324 -10.23 3.99 -1.00
C TYR A 324 -11.65 3.79 -1.56
N ASP A 325 -12.34 4.87 -1.95
CA ASP A 325 -13.62 4.80 -2.64
C ASP A 325 -13.41 4.92 -4.16
N LEU A 326 -13.26 3.77 -4.81
CA LEU A 326 -12.97 3.72 -6.26
C LEU A 326 -14.15 4.17 -7.12
N ALA A 327 -15.38 4.05 -6.60
CA ALA A 327 -16.58 4.50 -7.29
C ALA A 327 -16.69 6.03 -7.25
N ALA A 328 -16.42 6.63 -6.09
CA ALA A 328 -16.39 8.08 -5.92
C ALA A 328 -15.07 8.72 -6.38
N LYS A 329 -14.05 7.93 -6.69
CA LYS A 329 -12.68 8.37 -7.00
C LYS A 329 -12.13 9.27 -5.90
N GLN A 330 -12.19 8.77 -4.67
CA GLN A 330 -11.81 9.50 -3.47
C GLN A 330 -11.01 8.61 -2.52
N VAL A 331 -10.00 9.18 -1.88
CA VAL A 331 -9.38 8.60 -0.68
C VAL A 331 -9.79 9.40 0.53
N SER A 332 -9.99 8.73 1.65
CA SER A 332 -10.34 9.36 2.92
C SER A 332 -9.42 8.90 4.03
N PHE A 333 -9.07 9.82 4.93
CA PHE A 333 -8.22 9.58 6.09
C PHE A 333 -9.02 9.86 7.35
N LEU A 334 -8.92 8.95 8.31
CA LEU A 334 -9.44 9.14 9.66
C LEU A 334 -8.34 8.77 10.66
N PRO A 335 -7.85 9.69 11.49
CA PRO A 335 -6.89 9.36 12.53
C PRO A 335 -7.41 8.23 13.42
N MET A 336 -6.58 7.23 13.67
CA MET A 336 -6.92 6.05 14.45
C MET A 336 -5.70 5.55 15.24
N ASP A 337 -5.91 5.15 16.49
CA ASP A 337 -4.88 4.45 17.25
C ASP A 337 -4.91 2.97 16.86
N CYS A 338 -4.04 2.58 15.92
CA CYS A 338 -4.00 1.22 15.39
C CYS A 338 -3.48 0.19 16.42
N THR A 339 -2.93 0.61 17.57
CA THR A 339 -2.47 -0.31 18.62
C THR A 339 -3.61 -0.85 19.50
N LYS A 340 -4.81 -0.27 19.38
CA LYS A 340 -5.99 -0.62 20.18
C LYS A 340 -6.96 -1.58 19.48
N HIS A 341 -6.57 -2.13 18.34
CA HIS A 341 -7.42 -2.93 17.45
C HIS A 341 -6.68 -4.15 16.88
#